data_AF-A0A961ASF9-F1
#
_entry.id   AF-A0A961ASF9-F1
#
_cell.length_a   1.000
_cell.length_b   1.000
_cell.length_c   1.000
_cell.angle_alpha   90.00
_cell.angle_beta   90.00
_cell.angle_gamma   90.00
#
_symmetry.space_group_name_H-M   'P 1'
#
loop_
_entity.id
_entity.type
_entity.pdbx_description
1 polymer ?
#
loop_
_entity_poly.entity_id
_entity_poly.type
_entity_poly.pdbx_seq_one_letter_code
_entity_poly.pdbx_strand_id
1 'polypeptide(L)'
;MIWLGLSAASARNPVGEHAVKVGQPGPWGLLETYEIRLEPPPDYAAAALKSDLREVVWRFMGLNSQTLPEALEKVGLSREQIGDLLKRSETFDMDGGIMVKPPDDWVLSIEPKTRGQLYALLKDDPTTSIFQFPYVLDPRWYDETITMAEVDPTAVELIRKLSYFEESVPVFADMPLVLNAVEDLDDRLHLMRAMLRERSLAVRLRLNKGSDLQALSGYWGAGGRNRDVLPILESVVNTDGVERLDLVHVLPPLPRMLLYTYANPQMAVGTTRPDCFWTAANFFNFEPSDRFLDVRSFEMRLMEQYEEVIGEPRFGDVVLITDEDKQVSMHACNYLADGLVFTKNGRSFSRPWVVDHLNEVQAGYLKAPNVSVRYFRQKSPNYSQP
;
A
#
# COMPACT_ATOMS: atom_id res chain seq x y z
N MET A 1 56.86 -28.74 10.15
CA MET A 1 55.60 -29.46 9.85
C MET A 1 54.48 -28.50 10.21
N ILE A 2 54.21 -27.44 9.44
CA ILE A 2 53.37 -27.39 8.23
C ILE A 2 52.11 -28.26 8.34
N TRP A 3 51.01 -27.64 8.74
CA TRP A 3 49.66 -28.00 8.28
C TRP A 3 48.90 -26.70 8.02
N LEU A 4 48.69 -26.44 6.73
CA LEU A 4 47.80 -25.42 6.18
C LEU A 4 46.37 -25.92 6.33
N GLY A 5 45.54 -25.21 7.10
CA GLY A 5 44.10 -25.44 7.18
C GLY A 5 43.37 -24.26 6.55
N LEU A 6 42.94 -24.43 5.31
CA LEU A 6 42.05 -23.53 4.58
C LEU A 6 40.80 -23.22 5.43
N SER A 7 40.72 -22.02 5.98
CA SER A 7 39.43 -21.44 6.37
C SER A 7 38.73 -21.10 5.06
N ALA A 8 37.86 -22.01 4.61
CA ALA A 8 36.86 -21.68 3.61
C ALA A 8 36.08 -20.47 4.15
N ALA A 9 36.31 -19.31 3.53
CA ALA A 9 35.40 -18.19 3.64
C ALA A 9 34.04 -18.75 3.24
N SER A 10 33.15 -18.95 4.23
CA SER A 10 31.73 -19.12 3.97
C SER A 10 31.34 -17.90 3.16
N ALA A 11 31.16 -18.12 1.86
CA ALA A 11 30.56 -17.14 0.98
C ALA A 11 29.25 -16.77 1.66
N ARG A 12 29.20 -15.54 2.20
CA ARG A 12 27.94 -14.88 2.46
C ARG A 12 27.21 -14.93 1.12
N ASN A 13 26.23 -15.83 0.99
CA ASN A 13 25.27 -15.71 -0.07
C ASN A 13 24.72 -14.28 0.05
N PRO A 14 24.90 -13.41 -0.95
CA PRO A 14 24.29 -12.11 -0.89
C PRO A 14 22.79 -12.34 -0.74
N VAL A 15 22.19 -11.56 0.16
CA VAL A 15 20.74 -11.33 0.28
C VAL A 15 20.13 -11.43 -1.12
N GLY A 16 19.16 -12.34 -1.29
CA GLY A 16 18.74 -12.86 -2.59
C GLY A 16 18.69 -11.82 -3.70
N GLU A 17 19.25 -12.16 -4.86
CA GLU A 17 19.18 -11.32 -6.06
C GLU A 17 17.73 -10.88 -6.30
N HIS A 18 17.41 -9.63 -5.98
CA HIS A 18 16.25 -8.96 -6.55
C HIS A 18 16.58 -8.77 -8.04
N ALA A 19 16.31 -9.82 -8.82
CA ALA A 19 16.68 -9.86 -10.23
C ALA A 19 16.04 -8.68 -10.96
N VAL A 20 16.86 -7.90 -11.64
CA VAL A 20 16.39 -6.85 -12.54
C VAL A 20 15.49 -7.50 -13.59
N LYS A 21 14.22 -7.07 -13.66
CA LYS A 21 13.27 -7.53 -14.65
C LYS A 21 13.27 -6.56 -15.81
N VAL A 22 13.41 -7.08 -17.02
CA VAL A 22 13.28 -6.29 -18.25
C VAL A 22 11.82 -6.37 -18.69
N GLY A 23 11.19 -5.20 -18.83
CA GLY A 23 9.81 -5.05 -19.28
C GLY A 23 9.63 -5.26 -20.78
N GLN A 24 8.39 -5.11 -21.25
CA GLN A 24 8.10 -5.16 -22.69
C GLN A 24 8.48 -3.83 -23.37
N PRO A 25 9.05 -3.89 -24.59
CA PRO A 25 9.29 -2.69 -25.36
C PRO A 25 7.95 -2.07 -25.80
N GLY A 26 7.90 -0.74 -25.81
CA GLY A 26 6.75 0.01 -26.29
C GLY A 26 7.11 1.44 -26.70
N PRO A 27 6.12 2.32 -26.94
CA PRO A 27 6.38 3.73 -27.22
C PRO A 27 7.09 4.45 -26.06
N TRP A 28 7.05 3.87 -24.85
CA TRP A 28 7.81 4.29 -23.67
C TRP A 28 9.29 3.88 -23.68
N GLY A 29 9.72 3.05 -24.64
CA GLY A 29 11.05 2.45 -24.67
C GLY A 29 11.11 1.08 -23.99
N LEU A 30 12.28 0.74 -23.47
CA LEU A 30 12.52 -0.51 -22.73
C LEU A 30 12.82 -0.19 -21.27
N LEU A 31 12.00 -0.71 -20.37
CA LEU A 31 12.12 -0.47 -18.93
C LEU A 31 12.82 -1.64 -18.23
N GLU A 32 13.60 -1.31 -17.21
CA GLU A 32 14.14 -2.25 -16.23
C GLU A 32 13.50 -1.91 -14.88
N THR A 33 13.00 -2.93 -14.17
CA THR A 33 12.45 -2.79 -12.82
C THR A 33 13.22 -3.63 -11.83
N TYR A 34 13.36 -3.14 -10.61
CA TYR A 34 13.83 -3.92 -9.47
C TYR A 34 13.04 -3.52 -8.23
N GLU A 35 12.78 -4.52 -7.39
CA GLU A 35 12.00 -4.34 -6.17
C GLU A 35 12.81 -3.56 -5.14
N ILE A 36 12.17 -2.59 -4.52
CA ILE A 36 12.70 -1.85 -3.39
C ILE A 36 11.68 -1.90 -2.25
N ARG A 37 12.16 -1.66 -1.04
CA ARG A 37 11.33 -1.53 0.16
C ARG A 37 11.50 -0.14 0.74
N LEU A 38 10.39 0.46 1.15
CA LEU A 38 10.36 1.78 1.74
C LEU A 38 9.88 1.64 3.18
N GLU A 39 10.67 2.16 4.10
CA GLU A 39 10.28 2.28 5.50
C GLU A 39 9.90 3.72 5.84
N PRO A 40 8.85 3.91 6.64
CA PRO A 40 8.48 5.25 7.06
C PRO A 40 9.60 5.85 7.94
N PRO A 41 9.78 7.18 7.92
CA PRO A 41 10.68 7.86 8.84
C PRO A 41 10.33 7.54 10.31
N PRO A 42 11.30 7.56 11.24
CA PRO A 42 11.06 7.17 12.65
C PRO A 42 9.85 7.86 13.30
N ASP A 43 9.66 9.17 13.06
CA ASP A 43 8.55 9.94 13.63
C ASP A 43 7.17 9.42 13.19
N TYR A 44 7.08 8.80 12.01
CA TYR A 44 5.83 8.24 11.49
C TYR A 44 5.50 6.93 12.21
N ALA A 45 6.51 6.10 12.47
CA ALA A 45 6.34 4.89 13.28
C ALA A 45 5.99 5.23 14.73
N ALA A 46 6.63 6.25 15.30
CA ALA A 46 6.30 6.76 16.63
C ALA A 46 4.86 7.30 16.71
N ALA A 47 4.40 8.04 15.69
CA ALA A 47 3.02 8.50 15.61
C ALA A 47 2.01 7.36 15.41
N ALA A 48 2.43 6.22 14.86
CA ALA A 48 1.62 5.02 14.73
C ALA A 48 1.57 4.20 16.04
N LEU A 49 2.56 4.32 16.92
CA LEU A 49 2.53 3.81 18.31
C LEU A 49 1.59 4.64 19.19
N LYS A 50 0.31 4.67 18.84
CA LYS A 50 -0.72 5.35 19.63
C LYS A 50 -1.06 4.57 20.89
N SER A 51 -1.63 5.26 21.88
CA SER A 51 -2.01 4.69 23.18
C SER A 51 -3.17 3.68 23.11
N ASP A 52 -3.99 3.73 22.05
CA ASP A 52 -5.08 2.79 21.79
C ASP A 52 -4.59 1.40 21.35
N LEU A 53 -3.32 1.28 20.94
CA LEU A 53 -2.67 -0.01 20.66
C LEU A 53 -2.15 -0.73 21.92
N ARG A 54 -2.68 -0.42 23.11
CA ARG A 54 -2.24 -1.05 24.38
C ARG A 54 -3.21 -2.09 24.92
N GLU A 55 -4.46 -2.08 24.48
CA GLU A 55 -5.49 -3.02 24.94
C GLU A 55 -6.17 -3.67 23.75
N VAL A 56 -6.49 -4.96 23.87
CA VAL A 56 -7.37 -5.64 22.91
C VAL A 56 -8.81 -5.25 23.22
N VAL A 57 -9.47 -4.58 22.28
CA VAL A 57 -10.86 -4.16 22.39
C VAL A 57 -11.62 -4.60 21.16
N TRP A 58 -12.69 -5.36 21.37
CA TRP A 58 -13.62 -5.77 20.32
C TRP A 58 -14.91 -4.97 20.44
N ARG A 59 -15.30 -4.29 19.37
CA ARG A 59 -16.56 -3.55 19.29
C ARG A 59 -17.44 -4.20 18.23
N PHE A 60 -18.53 -4.82 18.69
CA PHE A 60 -19.49 -5.46 17.82
C PHE A 60 -20.66 -4.51 17.57
N MET A 61 -20.67 -3.87 16.39
CA MET A 61 -21.76 -2.98 15.98
C MET A 61 -23.01 -3.79 15.62
N GLY A 62 -24.18 -3.28 16.00
CA GLY A 62 -25.48 -3.92 15.76
C GLY A 62 -25.78 -5.14 16.66
N LEU A 63 -24.84 -5.54 17.52
CA LEU A 63 -25.04 -6.60 18.51
C LEU A 63 -25.18 -6.03 19.93
N ASN A 64 -25.73 -6.84 20.83
CA ASN A 64 -25.82 -6.52 22.25
C ASN A 64 -25.53 -7.77 23.09
N SER A 65 -25.54 -7.63 24.42
CA SER A 65 -25.28 -8.73 25.35
C SER A 65 -26.17 -9.97 25.15
N GLN A 66 -27.37 -9.84 24.58
CA GLN A 66 -28.29 -10.96 24.32
C GLN A 66 -28.03 -11.62 22.95
N THR A 67 -27.65 -10.85 21.93
CA THR A 67 -27.47 -11.36 20.55
C THR A 67 -26.03 -11.76 20.24
N LEU A 68 -25.05 -11.24 20.99
CA LEU A 68 -23.64 -11.57 20.82
C LEU A 68 -23.36 -13.08 20.93
N PRO A 69 -23.88 -13.84 21.91
CA PRO A 69 -23.62 -15.28 21.99
C PRO A 69 -24.04 -16.04 20.72
N GLU A 70 -25.20 -15.70 20.13
CA GLU A 70 -25.67 -16.35 18.90
C GLU A 70 -24.76 -16.02 17.70
N ALA A 71 -24.27 -14.78 17.62
CA ALA A 71 -23.31 -14.39 16.59
C ALA A 71 -21.96 -15.11 16.77
N LEU A 72 -21.49 -15.26 18.01
CA LEU A 72 -20.28 -16.00 18.34
C LEU A 72 -20.40 -17.50 18.04
N GLU A 73 -21.56 -18.11 18.27
CA GLU A 73 -21.82 -19.51 17.87
C GLU A 73 -21.74 -19.67 16.33
N LYS A 74 -22.27 -18.72 15.56
CA LYS A 74 -22.24 -18.74 14.09
C LYS A 74 -20.83 -18.67 13.49
N VAL A 75 -19.88 -18.06 14.20
CA VAL A 75 -18.45 -18.03 13.81
C VAL A 75 -17.66 -19.24 14.33
N GLY A 76 -18.36 -20.25 14.84
CA GLY A 76 -17.79 -21.56 15.17
C GLY A 76 -17.27 -21.70 16.60
N LEU A 77 -17.57 -20.76 17.51
CA LEU A 77 -17.27 -20.92 18.92
C LEU A 77 -18.29 -21.83 19.60
N SER A 78 -17.83 -22.74 20.46
CA SER A 78 -18.71 -23.58 21.27
C SER A 78 -19.32 -22.77 22.42
N ARG A 79 -20.46 -23.24 22.94
CA ARG A 79 -21.11 -22.65 24.12
C ARG A 79 -20.20 -22.54 25.34
N GLU A 80 -19.32 -23.51 25.52
CA GLU A 80 -18.33 -23.51 26.59
C GLU A 80 -17.31 -22.39 26.40
N GLN A 81 -16.75 -22.24 25.20
CA GLN A 81 -15.80 -21.16 24.86
C GLN A 81 -16.44 -19.78 24.99
N ILE A 82 -17.69 -19.62 24.56
CA ILE A 82 -18.44 -18.36 24.67
C ILE A 82 -18.70 -18.04 26.15
N GLY A 83 -19.10 -19.03 26.94
CA GLY A 83 -19.29 -18.90 28.38
C GLY A 83 -18.01 -18.49 29.09
N ASP A 84 -16.88 -19.11 28.77
CA ASP A 84 -15.56 -18.75 29.33
C ASP A 84 -15.14 -17.34 28.92
N LEU A 85 -15.24 -17.00 27.63
CA LEU A 85 -14.93 -15.67 27.10
C LEU A 85 -15.71 -14.60 27.84
N LEU A 86 -17.04 -14.68 27.84
CA LEU A 86 -17.91 -13.63 28.40
C LEU A 86 -17.78 -13.54 29.93
N LYS A 87 -17.47 -14.64 30.61
CA LYS A 87 -17.22 -14.63 32.06
C LYS A 87 -15.91 -13.94 32.42
N ARG A 88 -14.89 -14.05 31.58
CA ARG A 88 -13.55 -13.50 31.83
C ARG A 88 -13.30 -12.14 31.18
N SER A 89 -14.16 -11.74 30.25
CA SER A 89 -14.07 -10.44 29.57
C SER A 89 -14.77 -9.35 30.36
N GLU A 90 -14.26 -8.13 30.25
CA GLU A 90 -15.07 -6.95 30.58
C GLU A 90 -16.01 -6.65 29.40
N THR A 91 -17.30 -6.52 29.68
CA THR A 91 -18.32 -6.24 28.66
C THR A 91 -19.09 -4.98 28.99
N PHE A 92 -19.34 -4.16 27.97
CA PHE A 92 -20.05 -2.88 28.12
C PHE A 92 -20.99 -2.70 26.92
N ASP A 93 -22.30 -2.63 27.18
CA ASP A 93 -23.25 -2.19 26.16
C ASP A 93 -23.00 -0.72 25.81
N MET A 94 -23.05 -0.39 24.53
CA MET A 94 -22.84 0.95 24.00
C MET A 94 -23.94 1.31 23.01
N ASP A 95 -24.06 2.58 22.65
CA ASP A 95 -25.04 2.98 21.65
C ASP A 95 -24.75 2.28 20.31
N GLY A 96 -25.72 1.52 19.83
CA GLY A 96 -25.61 0.73 18.61
C GLY A 96 -24.64 -0.46 18.65
N GLY A 97 -24.18 -0.95 19.80
CA GLY A 97 -23.29 -2.11 19.86
C GLY A 97 -22.92 -2.63 21.26
N ILE A 98 -21.97 -3.56 21.32
CA ILE A 98 -21.35 -4.04 22.56
C ILE A 98 -19.83 -4.04 22.44
N MET A 99 -19.16 -3.58 23.49
CA MET A 99 -17.71 -3.65 23.64
C MET A 99 -17.32 -4.84 24.52
N VAL A 100 -16.31 -5.58 24.11
CA VAL A 100 -15.74 -6.73 24.81
C VAL A 100 -14.23 -6.54 24.91
N LYS A 101 -13.67 -6.63 26.12
CA LYS A 101 -12.23 -6.71 26.36
C LYS A 101 -11.85 -8.14 26.73
N PRO A 102 -11.40 -8.96 25.76
CA PRO A 102 -11.03 -10.34 26.04
C PRO A 102 -9.71 -10.43 26.82
N PRO A 103 -9.49 -11.51 27.59
CA PRO A 103 -8.17 -11.84 28.12
C PRO A 103 -7.17 -12.15 26.99
N ASP A 104 -5.93 -11.68 27.13
CA ASP A 104 -4.86 -11.89 26.13
C ASP A 104 -4.63 -13.37 25.80
N ASP A 105 -4.63 -14.25 26.82
CA ASP A 105 -4.46 -15.69 26.64
C ASP A 105 -5.62 -16.33 25.85
N TRP A 106 -6.82 -15.75 25.96
CA TRP A 106 -7.97 -16.18 25.16
C TRP A 106 -7.74 -15.86 23.68
N VAL A 107 -7.32 -14.62 23.37
CA VAL A 107 -7.03 -14.18 21.98
C VAL A 107 -5.88 -15.00 21.36
N LEU A 108 -4.86 -15.31 22.16
CA LEU A 108 -3.74 -16.17 21.77
C LEU A 108 -4.13 -17.62 21.52
N SER A 109 -5.26 -18.07 22.05
CA SER A 109 -5.76 -19.45 21.88
C SER A 109 -6.65 -19.65 20.66
N ILE A 110 -7.10 -18.56 20.02
CA ILE A 110 -8.02 -18.65 18.87
C ILE A 110 -7.31 -19.28 17.67
N GLU A 111 -7.94 -20.27 17.04
CA GLU A 111 -7.46 -20.85 15.79
C GLU A 111 -7.61 -19.87 14.62
N PRO A 112 -6.68 -19.84 13.63
CA PRO A 112 -6.70 -18.86 12.54
C PRO A 112 -8.04 -18.77 11.79
N LYS A 113 -8.71 -19.90 11.56
CA LYS A 113 -10.03 -19.94 10.91
C LYS A 113 -11.09 -19.21 11.72
N THR A 114 -11.19 -19.50 13.02
CA THR A 114 -12.15 -18.87 13.93
C THR A 114 -11.82 -17.39 14.12
N ARG A 115 -10.53 -17.02 14.18
CA ARG A 115 -10.08 -15.61 14.25
C ARG A 115 -10.59 -14.81 13.06
N GLY A 116 -10.42 -15.32 11.84
CA GLY A 116 -10.91 -14.64 10.63
C GLY A 116 -12.43 -14.45 10.62
N GLN A 117 -13.18 -15.46 11.06
CA GLN A 117 -14.65 -15.37 11.14
C GLN A 117 -15.10 -14.39 12.25
N LEU A 118 -14.43 -14.40 13.40
CA LEU A 118 -14.68 -13.47 14.50
C LEU A 118 -14.39 -12.02 14.08
N TYR A 119 -13.23 -11.77 13.47
CA TYR A 119 -12.81 -10.41 13.09
C TYR A 119 -13.61 -9.85 11.93
N ALA A 120 -14.25 -10.71 11.11
CA ALA A 120 -15.25 -10.26 10.14
C ALA A 120 -16.45 -9.56 10.81
N LEU A 121 -16.84 -9.94 12.04
CA LEU A 121 -17.91 -9.27 12.79
C LEU A 121 -17.50 -7.89 13.32
N LEU A 122 -16.21 -7.56 13.31
CA LEU A 122 -15.66 -6.31 13.85
C LEU A 122 -15.44 -5.24 12.77
N LYS A 123 -15.65 -5.56 11.49
CA LYS A 123 -15.33 -4.66 10.36
C LYS A 123 -16.22 -3.43 10.26
N ASP A 124 -17.42 -3.49 10.83
CA ASP A 124 -18.40 -2.40 10.74
C ASP A 124 -18.18 -1.31 11.79
N ASP A 125 -17.20 -1.47 12.69
CA ASP A 125 -16.84 -0.44 13.66
C ASP A 125 -16.10 0.74 12.99
N PRO A 126 -16.70 1.94 12.92
CA PRO A 126 -16.05 3.10 12.30
C PRO A 126 -14.88 3.64 13.14
N THR A 127 -14.74 3.22 14.39
CA THR A 127 -13.70 3.70 15.31
C THR A 127 -12.43 2.85 15.29
N THR A 128 -12.53 1.59 14.87
CA THR A 128 -11.40 0.64 14.88
C THR A 128 -11.00 0.25 13.46
N SER A 129 -10.08 1.03 12.87
CA SER A 129 -9.67 0.81 11.49
C SER A 129 -8.92 -0.50 11.26
N ILE A 130 -8.34 -1.14 12.30
CA ILE A 130 -7.44 -2.28 12.11
C ILE A 130 -8.17 -3.57 11.71
N PHE A 131 -9.41 -3.80 12.14
CA PHE A 131 -10.19 -4.95 11.69
C PHE A 131 -10.79 -4.74 10.31
N GLN A 132 -11.15 -3.49 9.99
CA GLN A 132 -11.59 -3.10 8.64
C GLN A 132 -10.45 -3.19 7.62
N PHE A 133 -9.24 -2.79 8.03
CA PHE A 133 -8.03 -2.75 7.21
C PHE A 133 -6.86 -3.41 7.95
N PRO A 134 -6.84 -4.75 8.07
CA PRO A 134 -5.75 -5.45 8.74
C PRO A 134 -4.44 -5.31 7.94
N TYR A 135 -3.32 -5.54 8.62
CA TYR A 135 -2.03 -5.65 7.96
C TYR A 135 -2.04 -6.84 7.01
N VAL A 136 -1.78 -6.59 5.73
CA VAL A 136 -1.56 -7.64 4.74
C VAL A 136 -0.10 -8.05 4.81
N LEU A 137 0.16 -9.34 5.04
CA LEU A 137 1.51 -9.86 5.18
C LEU A 137 1.94 -10.52 3.86
N ASP A 138 3.11 -10.17 3.34
CA ASP A 138 3.76 -11.00 2.31
C ASP A 138 4.18 -12.31 3.00
N PRO A 139 3.95 -13.50 2.42
CA PRO A 139 4.43 -14.75 2.99
C PRO A 139 5.94 -14.74 3.31
N ARG A 140 6.73 -13.97 2.56
CA ARG A 140 8.17 -13.77 2.79
C ARG A 140 8.48 -12.81 3.94
N TRP A 141 7.51 -12.00 4.37
CA TRP A 141 7.70 -10.97 5.40
C TRP A 141 8.31 -11.56 6.68
N TYR A 142 7.87 -12.74 7.10
CA TYR A 142 8.39 -13.37 8.32
C TYR A 142 9.88 -13.69 8.21
N ASP A 143 10.28 -14.38 7.14
CA ASP A 143 11.67 -14.82 6.95
C ASP A 143 12.59 -13.64 6.65
N GLU A 144 12.11 -12.66 5.88
CA GLU A 144 12.83 -11.44 5.55
C GLU A 144 13.09 -10.57 6.78
N THR A 145 12.06 -10.37 7.62
CA THR A 145 12.17 -9.54 8.84
C THR A 145 13.12 -10.17 9.85
N ILE A 146 13.09 -11.50 10.01
CA ILE A 146 14.06 -12.24 10.84
C ILE A 146 15.48 -12.12 10.25
N THR A 147 15.64 -12.31 8.94
CA THR A 147 16.95 -12.28 8.26
C THR A 147 17.63 -10.92 8.35
N MET A 148 16.84 -9.84 8.28
CA MET A 148 17.36 -8.48 8.41
C MET A 148 17.73 -8.13 9.87
N ALA A 149 17.40 -8.98 10.84
CA ALA A 149 17.64 -8.79 12.27
C ALA A 149 17.09 -7.45 12.81
N GLU A 150 15.99 -6.97 12.23
CA GLU A 150 15.38 -5.67 12.57
C GLU A 150 14.37 -5.78 13.69
N VAL A 151 13.84 -6.98 13.95
CA VAL A 151 12.78 -7.23 14.94
C VAL A 151 13.11 -8.48 15.74
N ASP A 152 12.78 -8.47 17.03
CA ASP A 152 12.88 -9.65 17.89
C ASP A 152 12.14 -10.85 17.24
N PRO A 153 12.82 -11.98 17.00
CA PRO A 153 12.20 -13.19 16.46
C PRO A 153 10.95 -13.64 17.24
N THR A 154 10.91 -13.40 18.55
CA THR A 154 9.76 -13.73 19.41
C THR A 154 8.52 -12.95 19.01
N ALA A 155 8.67 -11.66 18.66
CA ALA A 155 7.58 -10.84 18.16
C ALA A 155 7.11 -11.32 16.77
N VAL A 156 8.04 -11.73 15.90
CA VAL A 156 7.71 -12.30 14.58
C VAL A 156 6.92 -13.61 14.71
N GLU A 157 7.32 -14.51 15.60
CA GLU A 157 6.57 -15.74 15.88
C GLU A 157 5.17 -15.45 16.45
N LEU A 158 5.05 -14.43 17.29
CA LEU A 158 3.77 -14.01 17.85
C LEU A 158 2.83 -13.47 16.77
N ILE A 159 3.34 -12.64 15.85
CA ILE A 159 2.60 -12.18 14.67
C ILE A 159 2.16 -13.37 13.81
N ARG A 160 3.06 -14.32 13.55
CA ARG A 160 2.73 -15.53 12.79
C ARG A 160 1.60 -16.32 13.44
N LYS A 161 1.65 -16.50 14.77
CA LYS A 161 0.62 -17.21 15.55
C LYS A 161 -0.74 -16.50 15.51
N LEU A 162 -0.74 -15.17 15.59
CA LEU A 162 -1.93 -14.33 15.60
C LEU A 162 -2.49 -14.04 14.20
N SER A 163 -1.73 -14.35 13.16
CA SER A 163 -2.18 -14.19 11.77
C SER A 163 -3.34 -15.11 11.42
N TYR A 164 -4.14 -14.68 10.46
CA TYR A 164 -5.27 -15.41 9.91
C TYR A 164 -5.37 -15.15 8.41
N PHE A 165 -6.35 -15.77 7.75
CA PHE A 165 -6.54 -15.60 6.31
C PHE A 165 -7.84 -14.85 6.03
N GLU A 166 -7.75 -13.83 5.20
CA GLU A 166 -8.90 -13.31 4.46
C GLU A 166 -8.85 -13.89 3.06
N GLU A 167 -9.81 -14.77 2.77
CA GLU A 167 -9.80 -15.63 1.59
C GLU A 167 -8.53 -16.51 1.55
N SER A 168 -7.50 -16.08 0.83
CA SER A 168 -6.20 -16.76 0.71
C SER A 168 -5.01 -15.89 1.10
N VAL A 169 -5.28 -14.64 1.51
CA VAL A 169 -4.24 -13.66 1.85
C VAL A 169 -4.00 -13.69 3.36
N PRO A 170 -2.75 -13.91 3.82
CA PRO A 170 -2.44 -13.84 5.24
C PRO A 170 -2.50 -12.39 5.72
N VAL A 171 -3.21 -12.18 6.81
CA VAL A 171 -3.45 -10.88 7.42
C VAL A 171 -3.29 -10.93 8.94
N PHE A 172 -3.09 -9.76 9.55
CA PHE A 172 -2.86 -9.61 10.98
C PHE A 172 -3.49 -8.33 11.54
N ALA A 173 -4.09 -8.40 12.73
CA ALA A 173 -4.79 -7.26 13.37
C ALA A 173 -4.46 -7.06 14.86
N ASP A 174 -3.74 -8.00 15.49
CA ASP A 174 -3.56 -8.06 16.95
C ASP A 174 -2.30 -7.34 17.45
N MET A 175 -2.01 -6.15 16.90
CA MET A 175 -0.84 -5.35 17.30
C MET A 175 -0.70 -5.13 18.82
N PRO A 176 -1.78 -4.90 19.60
CA PRO A 176 -1.65 -4.67 21.04
C PRO A 176 -0.95 -5.82 21.79
N LEU A 177 -1.26 -7.06 21.44
CA LEU A 177 -0.63 -8.24 22.07
C LEU A 177 0.87 -8.31 21.77
N VAL A 178 1.24 -7.99 20.53
CA VAL A 178 2.64 -8.03 20.11
C VAL A 178 3.43 -6.90 20.75
N LEU A 179 2.89 -5.67 20.74
CA LEU A 179 3.53 -4.52 21.36
C LEU A 179 3.68 -4.68 22.87
N ASN A 180 2.70 -5.30 23.55
CA ASN A 180 2.78 -5.58 24.98
C ASN A 180 3.82 -6.65 25.32
N ALA A 181 4.10 -7.59 24.40
CA ALA A 181 5.14 -8.61 24.56
C ALA A 181 6.56 -8.06 24.33
N VAL A 182 6.70 -6.95 23.62
CA VAL A 182 7.98 -6.26 23.41
C VAL A 182 8.17 -5.22 24.52
N GLU A 183 9.19 -5.36 25.37
CA GLU A 183 9.39 -4.47 26.52
C GLU A 183 10.01 -3.13 26.13
N ASP A 184 11.01 -3.14 25.25
CA ASP A 184 11.80 -1.97 24.88
C ASP A 184 11.10 -1.07 23.84
N LEU A 185 11.24 0.24 24.00
CA LEU A 185 10.60 1.21 23.11
C LEU A 185 11.23 1.23 21.71
N ASP A 186 12.55 1.10 21.61
CA ASP A 186 13.24 1.09 20.33
C ASP A 186 12.87 -0.18 19.55
N ASP A 187 12.75 -1.33 20.23
CA ASP A 187 12.26 -2.57 19.62
C ASP A 187 10.80 -2.45 19.13
N ARG A 188 9.92 -1.77 19.89
CA ARG A 188 8.55 -1.47 19.43
C ARG A 188 8.55 -0.56 18.20
N LEU A 189 9.44 0.43 18.13
CA LEU A 189 9.58 1.32 16.99
C LEU A 189 10.09 0.57 15.75
N HIS A 190 11.09 -0.30 15.92
CA HIS A 190 11.59 -1.14 14.83
C HIS A 190 10.50 -2.09 14.32
N LEU A 191 9.77 -2.75 15.22
CA LEU A 191 8.62 -3.57 14.85
C LEU A 191 7.58 -2.78 14.05
N MET A 192 7.20 -1.58 14.51
CA MET A 192 6.25 -0.76 13.77
C MET A 192 6.75 -0.31 12.40
N ARG A 193 8.05 0.00 12.27
CA ARG A 193 8.65 0.31 10.96
C ARG A 193 8.58 -0.88 10.01
N ALA A 194 8.86 -2.09 10.49
CA ALA A 194 8.76 -3.31 9.71
C ALA A 194 7.31 -3.63 9.29
N MET A 195 6.33 -3.38 10.17
CA MET A 195 4.90 -3.56 9.89
C MET A 195 4.32 -2.52 8.91
N LEU A 196 4.92 -1.32 8.87
CA LEU A 196 4.52 -0.23 7.98
C LEU A 196 5.35 -0.16 6.70
N ARG A 197 6.25 -1.10 6.50
CA ARG A 197 7.10 -1.19 5.30
C ARG A 197 6.23 -1.47 4.08
N GLU A 198 6.49 -0.73 3.02
CA GLU A 198 5.77 -0.87 1.76
C GLU A 198 6.73 -1.27 0.64
N ARG A 199 6.27 -2.15 -0.24
CA ARG A 199 7.00 -2.55 -1.45
C ARG A 199 6.82 -1.49 -2.53
N SER A 200 7.85 -1.26 -3.33
CA SER A 200 7.74 -0.48 -4.56
C SER A 200 8.71 -1.01 -5.62
N LEU A 201 8.64 -0.43 -6.81
CA LEU A 201 9.53 -0.70 -7.92
C LEU A 201 10.39 0.54 -8.17
N ALA A 202 11.71 0.35 -8.19
CA ALA A 202 12.61 1.29 -8.84
C ALA A 202 12.66 0.98 -10.33
N VAL A 203 12.49 2.01 -11.16
CA VAL A 203 12.31 1.86 -12.62
C VAL A 203 13.36 2.66 -13.36
N ARG A 204 14.01 2.03 -14.34
CA ARG A 204 14.99 2.68 -15.21
C ARG A 204 14.62 2.49 -16.67
N LEU A 205 14.72 3.56 -17.44
CA LEU A 205 14.63 3.54 -18.89
C LEU A 205 16.01 3.18 -19.47
N ARG A 206 16.06 2.16 -20.32
CA ARG A 206 17.28 1.83 -21.08
C ARG A 206 17.39 2.74 -22.30
N LEU A 207 18.57 3.34 -22.45
CA LEU A 207 18.91 4.27 -23.52
C LEU A 207 20.24 3.87 -24.16
N ASN A 208 20.33 4.00 -25.48
CA ASN A 208 21.57 3.79 -26.23
C ASN A 208 21.56 4.65 -27.51
N LYS A 209 22.68 4.63 -28.26
CA LYS A 209 22.83 5.42 -29.51
C LYS A 209 21.82 5.10 -30.61
N GLY A 210 21.11 3.97 -30.52
CA GLY A 210 20.03 3.59 -31.42
C GLY A 210 18.62 3.85 -30.89
N SER A 211 18.46 4.46 -29.71
CA SER A 211 17.15 4.79 -29.15
C SER A 211 16.44 5.88 -29.96
N ASP A 212 15.15 5.67 -30.25
CA ASP A 212 14.30 6.67 -30.90
C ASP A 212 13.88 7.76 -29.90
N LEU A 213 14.70 8.80 -29.79
CA LEU A 213 14.47 9.90 -28.85
C LEU A 213 13.19 10.69 -29.14
N GLN A 214 12.75 10.74 -30.41
CA GLN A 214 11.54 11.45 -30.79
C GLN A 214 10.29 10.69 -30.31
N ALA A 215 10.26 9.37 -30.50
CA ALA A 215 9.19 8.52 -29.97
C ALA A 215 9.14 8.57 -28.44
N LEU A 216 10.29 8.46 -27.78
CA LEU A 216 10.40 8.54 -26.32
C LEU A 216 9.93 9.90 -25.79
N SER A 217 10.39 11.00 -26.38
CA SER A 217 9.94 12.34 -26.01
C SER A 217 8.46 12.55 -26.33
N GLY A 218 7.92 11.92 -27.37
CA GLY A 218 6.49 11.96 -27.69
C GLY A 218 5.64 11.28 -26.62
N TYR A 219 6.08 10.12 -26.14
CA TYR A 219 5.39 9.36 -25.09
C TYR A 219 5.49 10.06 -23.73
N TRP A 220 6.71 10.25 -23.22
CA TRP A 220 6.96 10.85 -21.90
C TRP A 220 6.61 12.34 -21.87
N GLY A 221 6.55 13.01 -23.02
CA GLY A 221 6.13 14.40 -23.14
C GLY A 221 4.62 14.63 -22.98
N ALA A 222 3.81 13.55 -23.02
CA ALA A 222 2.36 13.57 -22.79
C ALA A 222 1.62 14.67 -23.58
N GLY A 223 1.94 14.84 -24.87
CA GLY A 223 1.33 15.88 -25.71
C GLY A 223 1.62 17.32 -25.25
N GLY A 224 2.77 17.55 -24.61
CA GLY A 224 3.21 18.87 -24.15
C GLY A 224 2.84 19.22 -22.71
N ARG A 225 2.25 18.28 -21.96
CA ARG A 225 1.96 18.44 -20.51
C ARG A 225 3.17 18.19 -19.63
N ASN A 226 4.15 17.45 -20.12
CA ASN A 226 5.43 17.20 -19.45
C ASN A 226 6.55 17.64 -20.38
N ARG A 227 6.82 18.94 -20.38
CA ARG A 227 7.81 19.54 -21.28
C ARG A 227 9.22 19.17 -20.82
N ASP A 228 10.19 19.33 -21.72
CA ASP A 228 11.62 19.25 -21.40
C ASP A 228 12.15 17.85 -21.03
N VAL A 229 11.51 16.78 -21.53
CA VAL A 229 12.04 15.41 -21.41
C VAL A 229 13.18 15.16 -22.41
N LEU A 230 13.11 15.71 -23.62
CA LEU A 230 14.09 15.46 -24.67
C LEU A 230 15.54 15.79 -24.26
N PRO A 231 15.86 16.95 -23.63
CA PRO A 231 17.23 17.30 -23.30
C PRO A 231 17.93 16.29 -22.37
N ILE A 232 17.21 15.71 -21.40
CA ILE A 232 17.79 14.71 -20.51
C ILE A 232 18.01 13.38 -21.22
N LEU A 233 17.11 12.99 -22.14
CA LEU A 233 17.29 11.79 -22.96
C LEU A 233 18.50 11.92 -23.89
N GLU A 234 18.67 13.07 -24.55
CA GLU A 234 19.82 13.38 -25.40
C GLU A 234 21.13 13.36 -24.60
N SER A 235 21.13 13.96 -23.40
CA SER A 235 22.29 13.98 -22.52
C SER A 235 22.76 12.56 -22.18
N VAL A 236 21.83 11.66 -21.82
CA VAL A 236 22.17 10.27 -21.51
C VAL A 236 22.72 9.54 -22.73
N VAL A 237 22.05 9.62 -23.89
CA VAL A 237 22.51 8.92 -25.11
C VAL A 237 23.88 9.39 -25.61
N ASN A 238 24.19 10.68 -25.42
CA ASN A 238 25.46 11.27 -25.84
C ASN A 238 26.60 11.12 -24.81
N THR A 239 26.32 10.58 -23.62
CA THR A 239 27.34 10.37 -22.58
C THR A 239 27.82 8.92 -22.61
N ASP A 240 29.06 8.70 -23.04
CA ASP A 240 29.64 7.36 -23.09
C ASP A 240 29.66 6.71 -21.69
N GLY A 241 29.20 5.45 -21.61
CA GLY A 241 29.10 4.68 -20.37
C GLY A 241 27.79 4.86 -19.59
N VAL A 242 26.88 5.75 -20.02
CA VAL A 242 25.56 5.91 -19.42
C VAL A 242 24.49 5.32 -20.34
N GLU A 243 23.81 4.28 -19.88
CA GLU A 243 22.80 3.55 -20.67
C GLU A 243 21.43 3.42 -19.96
N ARG A 244 21.31 4.04 -18.78
CA ARG A 244 20.15 3.93 -17.91
C ARG A 244 19.79 5.29 -17.34
N LEU A 245 18.52 5.65 -17.43
CA LEU A 245 17.96 6.84 -16.80
C LEU A 245 16.89 6.41 -15.80
N ASP A 246 16.98 6.86 -14.56
CA ASP A 246 15.91 6.62 -13.58
C ASP A 246 14.61 7.30 -14.03
N LEU A 247 13.49 6.59 -13.92
CA LEU A 247 12.19 7.04 -14.40
C LEU A 247 11.79 8.38 -13.78
N VAL A 248 12.21 8.67 -12.54
CA VAL A 248 11.92 9.93 -11.83
C VAL A 248 12.27 11.18 -12.66
N HIS A 249 13.28 11.09 -13.53
CA HIS A 249 13.73 12.22 -14.37
C HIS A 249 12.82 12.50 -15.57
N VAL A 250 11.96 11.56 -15.95
CA VAL A 250 10.99 11.72 -17.04
C VAL A 250 9.56 11.87 -16.53
N LEU A 251 9.32 11.78 -15.21
CA LEU A 251 8.02 12.05 -14.60
C LEU A 251 7.71 13.56 -14.56
N PRO A 252 6.42 13.96 -14.61
CA PRO A 252 6.00 15.33 -14.38
C PRO A 252 6.31 15.82 -12.95
N PRO A 253 6.22 17.14 -12.69
CA PRO A 253 6.70 17.76 -11.47
C PRO A 253 6.20 17.13 -10.17
N LEU A 254 4.89 16.86 -10.05
CA LEU A 254 4.31 16.34 -8.81
C LEU A 254 4.76 14.89 -8.53
N PRO A 255 4.58 13.90 -9.43
CA PRO A 255 5.11 12.56 -9.20
C PRO A 255 6.63 12.53 -8.97
N ARG A 256 7.39 13.39 -9.67
CA ARG A 256 8.84 13.52 -9.45
C ARG A 256 9.17 13.95 -8.02
N MET A 257 8.38 14.87 -7.45
CA MET A 257 8.56 15.33 -6.08
C MET A 257 8.11 14.30 -5.04
N LEU A 258 7.06 13.54 -5.33
CA LEU A 258 6.40 12.69 -4.34
C LEU A 258 6.90 11.24 -4.35
N LEU A 259 7.40 10.72 -5.48
CA LEU A 259 7.80 9.32 -5.60
C LEU A 259 8.80 8.90 -4.50
N TYR A 260 8.47 7.81 -3.81
CA TYR A 260 9.21 7.25 -2.67
C TYR A 260 9.27 8.14 -1.43
N THR A 261 8.38 9.13 -1.33
CA THR A 261 8.23 9.97 -0.14
C THR A 261 6.91 9.66 0.57
N TYR A 262 6.78 10.17 1.80
CA TYR A 262 5.61 9.97 2.67
C TYR A 262 4.83 11.28 2.80
N ALA A 263 3.52 11.18 3.01
CA ALA A 263 2.67 12.35 3.15
C ALA A 263 3.01 13.10 4.44
N ASN A 264 3.52 14.31 4.30
CA ASN A 264 3.84 15.17 5.41
C ASN A 264 2.54 15.74 6.03
N PRO A 265 2.39 15.79 7.37
CA PRO A 265 1.30 16.49 8.05
C PRO A 265 1.00 17.92 7.54
N GLN A 266 2.01 18.67 7.06
CA GLN A 266 1.82 20.00 6.47
C GLN A 266 1.06 20.00 5.13
N MET A 267 0.94 18.85 4.47
CA MET A 267 0.14 18.71 3.24
C MET A 267 -1.36 18.55 3.54
N ALA A 268 -1.77 18.46 4.80
CA ALA A 268 -3.16 18.37 5.19
C ALA A 268 -3.84 19.75 5.18
N VAL A 269 -5.07 19.81 4.65
CA VAL A 269 -5.95 20.97 4.78
C VAL A 269 -7.10 20.60 5.71
N GLY A 270 -7.08 21.17 6.92
CA GLY A 270 -8.00 20.75 7.99
C GLY A 270 -7.77 19.28 8.36
N THR A 271 -8.82 18.45 8.26
CA THR A 271 -8.75 17.01 8.52
C THR A 271 -8.47 16.17 7.28
N THR A 272 -8.45 16.78 6.10
CA THR A 272 -8.35 16.07 4.82
C THR A 272 -6.93 16.08 4.30
N ARG A 273 -6.50 14.96 3.70
CA ARG A 273 -5.11 14.71 3.32
C ARG A 273 -5.03 14.21 1.88
N PRO A 274 -3.89 14.42 1.19
CA PRO A 274 -3.61 13.82 -0.10
C PRO A 274 -3.82 12.31 -0.08
N ASP A 275 -4.63 11.83 -1.00
CA ASP A 275 -4.95 10.42 -1.18
C ASP A 275 -4.78 10.00 -2.64
N CYS A 276 -5.23 8.80 -2.98
CA CYS A 276 -5.17 8.27 -4.34
C CYS A 276 -5.87 9.17 -5.36
N PHE A 277 -7.05 9.71 -5.03
CA PHE A 277 -7.82 10.60 -5.91
C PHE A 277 -7.15 11.95 -6.09
N TRP A 278 -6.70 12.58 -5.01
CA TRP A 278 -5.95 13.83 -5.07
C TRP A 278 -4.67 13.67 -5.91
N THR A 279 -3.97 12.55 -5.71
CA THR A 279 -2.72 12.25 -6.44
C THR A 279 -3.00 12.07 -7.93
N ALA A 280 -4.01 11.27 -8.27
CA ALA A 280 -4.36 10.99 -9.65
C ALA A 280 -4.80 12.24 -10.42
N ALA A 281 -5.59 13.10 -9.78
CA ALA A 281 -6.03 14.36 -10.37
C ALA A 281 -4.90 15.37 -10.57
N ASN A 282 -3.89 15.41 -9.69
CA ASN A 282 -2.83 16.40 -9.75
C ASN A 282 -1.59 15.93 -10.55
N PHE A 283 -1.62 14.75 -11.19
CA PHE A 283 -0.45 14.15 -11.85
C PHE A 283 0.34 15.08 -12.78
N PHE A 284 -0.35 15.87 -13.61
CA PHE A 284 0.28 16.86 -14.50
C PHE A 284 0.26 18.31 -13.97
N ASN A 285 -0.29 18.54 -12.78
CA ASN A 285 -0.38 19.89 -12.22
C ASN A 285 0.97 20.26 -11.60
N PHE A 286 1.50 21.43 -11.98
CA PHE A 286 2.70 21.99 -11.36
C PHE A 286 2.41 22.42 -9.91
N GLU A 287 1.31 23.16 -9.71
CA GLU A 287 0.76 23.47 -8.40
C GLU A 287 -0.44 22.55 -8.12
N PRO A 288 -0.37 21.66 -7.12
CA PRO A 288 -1.49 20.80 -6.82
C PRO A 288 -2.67 21.61 -6.28
N SER A 289 -3.88 21.22 -6.68
CA SER A 289 -5.12 21.85 -6.24
C SER A 289 -5.72 21.08 -5.07
N ASP A 290 -5.87 21.76 -3.93
CA ASP A 290 -6.51 21.22 -2.73
C ASP A 290 -8.00 20.93 -2.90
N ARG A 291 -8.63 21.43 -3.97
CA ARG A 291 -10.03 21.08 -4.31
C ARG A 291 -10.22 19.57 -4.49
N PHE A 292 -9.16 18.84 -4.84
CA PHE A 292 -9.21 17.39 -5.04
C PHE A 292 -9.04 16.57 -3.75
N LEU A 293 -8.96 17.22 -2.60
CA LEU A 293 -9.05 16.54 -1.31
C LEU A 293 -10.45 15.97 -1.06
N ASP A 294 -11.47 16.51 -1.73
CA ASP A 294 -12.82 15.96 -1.76
C ASP A 294 -13.01 15.01 -2.96
N VAL A 295 -13.39 13.76 -2.68
CA VAL A 295 -13.61 12.71 -3.70
C VAL A 295 -14.73 13.10 -4.67
N ARG A 296 -15.78 13.78 -4.21
CA ARG A 296 -16.87 14.22 -5.10
C ARG A 296 -16.35 15.21 -6.14
N SER A 297 -15.44 16.08 -5.73
CA SER A 297 -14.76 17.02 -6.61
C SER A 297 -13.86 16.31 -7.64
N PHE A 298 -13.29 15.16 -7.30
CA PHE A 298 -12.57 14.31 -8.25
C PHE A 298 -13.51 13.71 -9.30
N GLU A 299 -14.62 13.09 -8.89
CA GLU A 299 -15.56 12.44 -9.82
C GLU A 299 -16.21 13.44 -10.78
N MET A 300 -16.63 14.61 -10.28
CA MET A 300 -17.15 15.70 -11.14
C MET A 300 -16.12 16.11 -12.19
N ARG A 301 -14.85 16.29 -11.79
CA ARG A 301 -13.78 16.62 -12.73
C ARG A 301 -13.53 15.52 -13.75
N LEU A 302 -13.59 14.26 -13.34
CA LEU A 302 -13.44 13.12 -14.25
C LEU A 302 -14.50 13.19 -15.36
N MET A 303 -15.76 13.44 -15.01
CA MET A 303 -16.85 13.59 -15.98
C MET A 303 -16.67 14.80 -16.90
N GLU A 304 -16.24 15.94 -16.36
CA GLU A 304 -16.12 17.19 -17.12
C GLU A 304 -14.88 17.20 -18.04
N GLN A 305 -13.72 16.84 -17.49
CA GLN A 305 -12.41 17.10 -18.08
C GLN A 305 -11.72 15.86 -18.64
N TYR A 306 -12.27 14.67 -18.42
CA TYR A 306 -11.70 13.43 -18.93
C TYR A 306 -12.66 12.74 -19.89
N GLU A 307 -12.10 11.92 -20.77
CA GLU A 307 -12.81 10.98 -21.62
C GLU A 307 -12.36 9.57 -21.29
N GLU A 308 -13.29 8.61 -21.33
CA GLU A 308 -12.94 7.21 -21.12
C GLU A 308 -12.14 6.68 -22.30
N VAL A 309 -11.06 5.94 -22.01
CA VAL A 309 -10.16 5.37 -23.01
C VAL A 309 -10.65 3.98 -23.37
N ILE A 310 -11.13 3.85 -24.61
CA ILE A 310 -11.46 2.56 -25.23
C ILE A 310 -10.22 2.12 -26.04
N GLY A 311 -9.28 1.44 -25.39
CA GLY A 311 -8.05 0.96 -26.02
C GLY A 311 -6.83 1.04 -25.09
N GLU A 312 -5.63 1.08 -25.69
CA GLU A 312 -4.38 1.10 -24.92
C GLU A 312 -4.23 2.39 -24.10
N PRO A 313 -3.97 2.27 -22.78
CA PRO A 313 -3.68 3.43 -21.94
C PRO A 313 -2.36 4.07 -22.33
N ARG A 314 -2.22 5.35 -21.98
CA ARG A 314 -1.02 6.16 -22.23
C ARG A 314 -0.56 6.82 -20.95
N PHE A 315 0.67 7.32 -21.00
CA PHE A 315 1.32 8.00 -19.88
C PHE A 315 0.43 9.09 -19.27
N GLY A 316 0.15 8.93 -17.98
CA GLY A 316 -0.65 9.84 -17.16
C GLY A 316 -2.16 9.70 -17.30
N ASP A 317 -2.66 8.74 -18.09
CA ASP A 317 -4.07 8.37 -18.03
C ASP A 317 -4.42 7.94 -16.60
N VAL A 318 -5.58 8.38 -16.12
CA VAL A 318 -6.10 8.02 -14.80
C VAL A 318 -6.69 6.63 -14.90
N VAL A 319 -6.23 5.72 -14.05
CA VAL A 319 -6.80 4.39 -13.85
C VAL A 319 -7.72 4.44 -12.64
N LEU A 320 -8.98 4.09 -12.83
CA LEU A 320 -10.00 4.06 -11.79
C LEU A 320 -10.42 2.62 -11.52
N ILE A 321 -10.40 2.23 -10.24
CA ILE A 321 -10.91 0.95 -9.78
C ILE A 321 -12.27 1.20 -9.12
N THR A 322 -13.33 0.57 -9.63
CA THR A 322 -14.72 0.80 -9.19
C THR A 322 -15.34 -0.49 -8.68
N ASP A 323 -16.04 -0.41 -7.55
CA ASP A 323 -17.01 -1.43 -7.11
C ASP A 323 -18.30 -1.20 -7.92
N GLU A 324 -18.57 -2.07 -8.88
CA GLU A 324 -19.71 -1.95 -9.80
C GLU A 324 -21.05 -2.22 -9.11
N ASP A 325 -21.07 -3.00 -8.03
CA ASP A 325 -22.33 -3.27 -7.34
C ASP A 325 -22.76 -2.06 -6.50
N LYS A 326 -21.79 -1.37 -5.89
CA LYS A 326 -22.03 -0.14 -5.12
C LYS A 326 -21.99 1.12 -5.97
N GLN A 327 -21.47 1.05 -7.20
CA GLN A 327 -21.19 2.20 -8.05
C GLN A 327 -20.28 3.23 -7.34
N VAL A 328 -19.26 2.74 -6.64
CA VAL A 328 -18.32 3.58 -5.85
C VAL A 328 -16.90 3.41 -6.36
N SER A 329 -16.23 4.55 -6.59
CA SER A 329 -14.79 4.59 -6.86
C SER A 329 -14.01 4.19 -5.61
N MET A 330 -13.24 3.10 -5.70
CA MET A 330 -12.45 2.59 -4.58
C MET A 330 -11.02 3.12 -4.57
N HIS A 331 -10.45 3.33 -5.76
CA HIS A 331 -9.05 3.76 -5.90
C HIS A 331 -8.82 4.46 -7.24
N ALA A 332 -7.81 5.34 -7.26
CA ALA A 332 -7.32 5.98 -8.47
C ALA A 332 -5.79 5.98 -8.50
N CYS A 333 -5.22 5.80 -9.69
CA CYS A 333 -3.78 5.93 -9.93
C CYS A 333 -3.51 6.43 -11.35
N ASN A 334 -2.25 6.65 -11.72
CA ASN A 334 -1.89 7.07 -13.07
C ASN A 334 -1.06 6.00 -13.77
N TYR A 335 -1.44 5.66 -15.00
CA TYR A 335 -0.68 4.75 -15.84
C TYR A 335 0.66 5.37 -16.23
N LEU A 336 1.75 4.62 -16.06
CA LEU A 336 3.09 5.05 -16.44
C LEU A 336 3.48 4.46 -17.79
N ALA A 337 3.65 3.14 -17.85
CA ALA A 337 4.09 2.37 -19.01
C ALA A 337 4.14 0.88 -18.63
N ASP A 338 3.99 -0.04 -19.58
CA ASP A 338 4.20 -1.49 -19.37
C ASP A 338 3.45 -2.08 -18.15
N GLY A 339 2.21 -1.62 -17.93
CA GLY A 339 1.39 -2.04 -16.78
C GLY A 339 1.86 -1.48 -15.43
N LEU A 340 2.85 -0.60 -15.41
CA LEU A 340 3.28 0.15 -14.23
C LEU A 340 2.36 1.35 -13.99
N VAL A 341 2.11 1.63 -12.72
CA VAL A 341 1.31 2.77 -12.27
C VAL A 341 2.02 3.55 -11.17
N PHE A 342 1.79 4.86 -11.14
CA PHE A 342 2.12 5.71 -10.00
C PHE A 342 0.90 5.84 -9.10
N THR A 343 1.06 5.53 -7.81
CA THR A 343 -0.08 5.51 -6.89
C THR A 343 0.27 5.93 -5.47
N LYS A 344 -0.78 6.35 -4.74
CA LYS A 344 -0.79 6.58 -3.30
C LYS A 344 -1.81 5.65 -2.68
N ASN A 345 -1.37 4.61 -1.99
CA ASN A 345 -2.27 3.61 -1.43
C ASN A 345 -2.97 4.15 -0.17
N GLY A 346 -4.11 4.81 -0.35
CA GLY A 346 -4.95 5.33 0.74
C GLY A 346 -4.42 6.60 1.43
N ARG A 347 -5.14 7.02 2.48
CA ARG A 347 -4.97 8.32 3.17
C ARG A 347 -3.91 8.35 4.27
N SER A 348 -3.28 7.21 4.57
CA SER A 348 -2.33 7.13 5.69
C SER A 348 -1.07 7.93 5.39
N PHE A 349 -0.55 8.63 6.41
CA PHE A 349 0.76 9.29 6.37
C PHE A 349 1.90 8.28 6.29
N SER A 350 1.72 7.10 6.86
CA SER A 350 2.70 5.99 6.86
C SER A 350 2.77 5.22 5.54
N ARG A 351 1.99 5.59 4.53
CA ARG A 351 2.03 4.96 3.21
C ARG A 351 2.67 5.89 2.18
N PRO A 352 3.74 5.50 1.49
CA PRO A 352 4.42 6.36 0.55
C PRO A 352 3.68 6.45 -0.79
N TRP A 353 4.11 7.39 -1.64
CA TRP A 353 3.84 7.32 -3.07
C TRP A 353 4.81 6.34 -3.73
N VAL A 354 4.29 5.44 -4.56
CA VAL A 354 5.05 4.30 -5.10
C VAL A 354 4.81 4.13 -6.60
N VAL A 355 5.76 3.45 -7.25
CA VAL A 355 5.46 2.72 -8.49
C VAL A 355 5.15 1.27 -8.15
N ASP A 356 4.11 0.74 -8.78
CA ASP A 356 3.70 -0.66 -8.64
C ASP A 356 3.15 -1.19 -9.98
N HIS A 357 2.94 -2.50 -10.07
CA HIS A 357 2.20 -3.11 -11.17
C HIS A 357 0.69 -2.93 -10.95
N LEU A 358 -0.03 -2.55 -12.01
CA LEU A 358 -1.49 -2.37 -11.94
C LEU A 358 -2.22 -3.63 -11.44
N ASN A 359 -1.76 -4.81 -11.84
CA ASN A 359 -2.37 -6.07 -11.41
C ASN A 359 -2.25 -6.29 -9.89
N GLU A 360 -1.14 -5.87 -9.28
CA GLU A 360 -0.92 -5.96 -7.84
C GLU A 360 -1.81 -4.95 -7.10
N VAL A 361 -1.88 -3.72 -7.62
CA VAL A 361 -2.80 -2.69 -7.10
C VAL A 361 -4.24 -3.21 -7.17
N GLN A 362 -4.67 -3.75 -8.32
CA GLN A 362 -6.01 -4.30 -8.51
C GLN A 362 -6.30 -5.45 -7.54
N ALA A 363 -5.36 -6.38 -7.37
CA ALA A 363 -5.51 -7.51 -6.45
C ALA A 363 -5.83 -7.07 -5.01
N GLY A 364 -5.30 -5.92 -4.57
CA GLY A 364 -5.64 -5.31 -3.28
C GLY A 364 -7.11 -4.92 -3.11
N TYR A 365 -7.85 -4.71 -4.21
CA TYR A 365 -9.26 -4.29 -4.22
C TYR A 365 -10.24 -5.38 -4.66
N LEU A 366 -9.76 -6.55 -5.11
CA LEU A 366 -10.62 -7.66 -5.59
C LEU A 366 -11.48 -8.33 -4.50
N LYS A 367 -11.45 -7.85 -3.26
CA LYS A 367 -12.37 -8.30 -2.18
C LYS A 367 -13.83 -7.93 -2.46
N ALA A 368 -14.09 -6.98 -3.37
CA ALA A 368 -15.43 -6.70 -3.85
C ALA A 368 -15.83 -7.68 -4.97
N PRO A 369 -17.07 -8.21 -4.96
CA PRO A 369 -17.50 -9.28 -5.88
C PRO A 369 -17.48 -8.87 -7.35
N ASN A 370 -17.56 -7.57 -7.63
CA ASN A 370 -17.64 -7.03 -8.99
C ASN A 370 -16.80 -5.76 -9.10
N VAL A 371 -15.53 -5.90 -9.49
CA VAL A 371 -14.58 -4.81 -9.63
C VAL A 371 -14.21 -4.59 -11.09
N SER A 372 -14.32 -3.36 -11.56
CA SER A 372 -13.85 -2.95 -12.88
C SER A 372 -12.61 -2.06 -12.81
N VAL A 373 -11.82 -2.08 -13.88
CA VAL A 373 -10.71 -1.15 -14.10
C VAL A 373 -11.02 -0.35 -15.35
N ARG A 374 -11.12 0.97 -15.20
CA ARG A 374 -11.41 1.91 -16.29
C ARG A 374 -10.30 2.93 -16.44
N TYR A 375 -10.07 3.38 -17.66
CA TYR A 375 -9.01 4.34 -17.99
C TYR A 375 -9.62 5.64 -18.47
N PHE A 376 -9.09 6.76 -18.01
CA PHE A 376 -9.59 8.08 -18.31
C PHE A 376 -8.45 8.99 -18.74
N ARG A 377 -8.59 9.58 -19.92
CA ARG A 377 -7.62 10.53 -20.46
C ARG A 377 -8.13 11.94 -20.28
N GLN A 378 -7.29 12.81 -19.72
CA GLN A 378 -7.63 14.23 -19.65
C GLN A 378 -7.78 14.76 -21.07
N LYS A 379 -8.93 15.38 -21.36
CA LYS A 379 -9.19 16.07 -22.63
C LYS A 379 -8.10 17.11 -22.83
N SER A 380 -7.62 17.24 -24.07
CA SER A 380 -6.75 18.36 -24.41
C SER A 380 -7.45 19.66 -24.02
N PRO A 381 -6.75 20.64 -23.42
CA PRO A 381 -7.34 21.95 -23.26
C PRO A 381 -7.83 22.40 -24.65
N ASN A 382 -9.11 22.77 -24.74
CA ASN A 382 -9.60 23.52 -25.88
C ASN A 382 -8.82 24.83 -25.86
N TYR A 383 -7.68 24.88 -26.54
CA TYR A 383 -7.18 26.11 -27.10
C TYR A 383 -8.16 26.47 -28.23
N SER A 384 -9.34 26.94 -27.84
CA SER A 384 -10.13 27.80 -28.72
C SER A 384 -9.15 28.86 -29.21
N GLN A 385 -8.93 28.89 -30.51
CA GLN A 385 -8.00 29.80 -31.16
C GLN A 385 -8.26 31.26 -30.72
N PRO A 386 -7.22 32.10 -30.69
CA PRO A 386 -7.34 33.49 -30.26
C PRO A 386 -8.45 34.27 -30.97
#